data_AF-A0A8S4R321-F1
#
_entry.id   AF-A0A8S4R321-F1
#
_cell.length_a   1.000
_cell.length_b   1.000
_cell.length_c   1.000
_cell.angle_alpha   90.00
_cell.angle_beta   90.00
_cell.angle_gamma   90.00
#
_symmetry.space_group_name_H-M   'P 1'
#
loop_
_entity.id
_entity.type
_entity.pdbx_description
1 polymer ?
#
loop_
_entity_poly.entity_id
_entity_poly.type
_entity_poly.pdbx_seq_one_letter_code
_entity_poly.pdbx_strand_id
1 'polypeptide(L)' 'VVEGQKVVHIVEQTPTDGDDRPTEHVYIFSSGLLPTQPFYISDDPYDIWGWIKATAVPLTMSFSVLGFFQWMIGKMEI' A
#
# COMPACT_ATOMS: atom_id res chain seq x y z
N VAL A 1 7.54 -4.74 9.96
CA VAL A 1 7.84 -5.72 8.91
C VAL A 1 8.73 -5.03 7.88
N VAL A 2 9.98 -5.49 7.68
CA VAL A 2 10.91 -4.83 6.74
C VAL A 2 10.52 -5.12 5.30
N GLU A 3 10.13 -6.36 5.00
CA GLU A 3 9.65 -6.80 3.69
C GLU A 3 8.42 -7.70 3.85
N GLY A 4 7.55 -7.73 2.84
CA GLY A 4 6.39 -8.63 2.82
C GLY A 4 5.14 -8.13 3.54
N GLN A 5 5.04 -6.81 3.83
CA GLN A 5 3.85 -6.22 4.47
C GLN A 5 2.55 -6.57 3.72
N LYS A 6 2.59 -6.66 2.39
CA LYS A 6 1.46 -7.11 1.57
C LYS A 6 0.98 -8.52 1.96
N VAL A 7 1.89 -9.45 2.23
CA VAL A 7 1.54 -10.83 2.62
C VAL A 7 0.88 -10.83 4.00
N VAL A 8 1.39 -10.03 4.93
CA VAL A 8 0.76 -9.84 6.25
C VAL A 8 -0.67 -9.31 6.09
N HIS A 9 -0.88 -8.33 5.21
CA HIS A 9 -2.21 -7.77 4.94
C HIS A 9 -3.16 -8.78 4.27
N ILE A 10 -2.65 -9.68 3.44
CA ILE A 10 -3.45 -10.77 2.88
C ILE A 10 -3.92 -11.72 4.00
N VAL A 11 -3.04 -12.04 4.96
CA VAL A 11 -3.42 -12.84 6.14
C VAL A 11 -4.42 -12.10 7.01
N GLU A 12 -4.23 -10.80 7.24
CA GLU A 12 -5.17 -9.93 7.97
C GLU A 12 -6.57 -9.91 7.33
N GLN A 13 -6.65 -9.95 5.99
CA GLN A 13 -7.90 -9.97 5.24
C GLN A 13 -8.50 -11.38 5.08
N THR A 14 -7.92 -12.40 5.71
CA THR A 14 -8.45 -13.77 5.64
C THR A 14 -9.76 -13.85 6.42
N PRO A 15 -10.83 -14.46 5.87
CA PRO A 15 -12.11 -14.55 6.56
C PRO A 15 -11.99 -15.29 7.89
N THR A 16 -12.55 -14.73 8.96
CA THR A 16 -12.55 -15.30 10.30
C THR A 16 -13.95 -15.73 10.75
N ASP A 17 -14.00 -16.61 11.74
CA ASP A 17 -15.23 -16.94 12.48
C ASP A 17 -15.54 -15.90 13.57
N GLY A 18 -16.57 -16.14 14.39
CA GLY A 18 -16.98 -15.24 15.47
C GLY A 18 -15.99 -15.12 16.63
N ASP A 19 -14.95 -15.97 16.69
CA ASP A 19 -13.89 -15.97 17.69
C ASP A 19 -12.55 -15.47 17.09
N ASP A 20 -12.60 -14.77 15.95
CA ASP A 20 -11.44 -14.27 15.21
C ASP A 20 -10.46 -15.37 14.73
N ARG A 21 -10.95 -16.62 14.57
CA ARG A 21 -10.13 -17.70 13.98
C ARG A 21 -10.28 -17.72 12.47
N PRO A 22 -9.19 -17.82 11.70
CA PRO A 22 -9.27 -18.00 10.25
C PRO A 22 -10.15 -19.21 9.88
N THR A 23 -11.08 -18.99 8.96
CA THR A 23 -11.94 -20.06 8.40
C THR A 23 -11.13 -21.12 7.67
N GLU A 24 -10.04 -20.71 7.03
CA GLU A 24 -9.01 -21.56 6.45
C GLU A 24 -7.70 -21.38 7.22
N HIS A 25 -7.05 -22.49 7.56
CA HIS A 25 -5.82 -22.44 8.35
C HIS A 25 -4.66 -21.82 7.55
N VAL A 26 -3.96 -20.88 8.18
CA VAL A 26 -2.75 -20.24 7.64
C VAL A 26 -1.53 -20.82 8.35
N TYR A 27 -0.57 -21.36 7.58
CA TYR A 27 0.63 -22.01 8.11
C TYR A 27 1.91 -21.29 7.68
N ILE A 28 2.90 -21.26 8.58
CA ILE A 28 4.26 -20.84 8.24
C ILE A 28 4.96 -22.05 7.61
N PHE A 29 5.09 -22.04 6.29
CA PHE A 29 5.72 -23.14 5.56
C PHE A 29 7.23 -23.26 5.84
N SER A 30 7.92 -22.13 5.98
CA SER A 30 9.36 -22.08 6.24
C SER A 30 9.70 -20.81 7.01
N SER A 31 10.67 -20.92 7.92
CA SER A 31 11.20 -19.81 8.71
C SER A 31 12.67 -20.06 9.01
N GLY A 32 13.44 -19.00 9.17
CA GLY A 32 14.86 -19.11 9.52
C GLY A 32 15.44 -17.76 9.92
N LEU A 33 16.73 -17.76 10.21
CA LEU A 33 17.49 -16.55 10.50
C LEU A 33 18.15 -16.05 9.22
N LEU A 34 17.99 -14.77 8.92
CA LEU A 34 18.70 -14.10 7.84
C LEU A 34 19.90 -13.34 8.44
N PRO A 35 21.12 -13.45 7.90
CA PRO A 35 22.20 -12.57 8.28
C PRO A 35 21.85 -11.13 7.88
N THR A 36 21.95 -10.19 8.82
CA THR A 36 21.61 -8.78 8.62
C THR A 36 22.74 -7.86 9.06
N GLN A 37 22.69 -6.62 8.59
CA GLN A 37 23.52 -5.53 9.08
C GLN A 37 22.65 -4.59 9.92
N PRO A 38 23.22 -3.91 10.94
CA PRO A 38 22.49 -2.87 11.65
C PRO A 38 22.04 -1.77 10.69
N PHE A 39 20.79 -1.37 10.81
CA PHE A 39 20.21 -0.25 10.06
C PHE A 39 19.34 0.60 11.00
N TYR A 40 19.15 1.86 10.65
CA TYR A 40 18.29 2.76 11.39
C TYR A 40 16.90 2.79 10.77
N ILE A 41 15.87 2.58 11.59
CA ILE A 41 14.48 2.84 11.22
C ILE A 41 14.15 4.21 11.82
N SER A 42 13.86 5.17 10.94
CA SER A 42 13.40 6.47 11.36
C SER A 42 11.88 6.47 11.38
N ASP A 43 11.28 6.67 12.56
CA ASP A 43 9.86 7.00 12.69
C ASP A 43 9.62 8.51 12.48
N ASP A 44 10.54 9.20 11.78
CA ASP A 44 10.47 10.66 11.60
C ASP A 44 9.20 11.01 10.82
N PRO A 45 8.26 11.73 11.46
CA PRO A 45 7.03 12.13 10.81
C PRO A 45 7.25 13.07 9.63
N TYR A 46 8.45 13.64 9.46
CA TYR A 46 8.81 14.56 8.38
C TYR A 46 9.57 13.90 7.21
N ASP A 47 9.32 12.62 6.90
CA ASP A 47 9.80 12.00 5.66
C ASP A 47 9.09 12.60 4.42
N ILE A 48 9.63 13.71 3.92
CA ILE A 48 9.14 14.43 2.74
C ILE A 48 9.05 13.49 1.53
N TRP A 49 10.01 12.57 1.37
CA TRP A 49 10.03 11.66 0.23
C TRP A 49 8.94 10.58 0.34
N GLY A 50 8.72 10.06 1.56
CA GLY A 50 7.59 9.19 1.88
C GLY A 50 6.25 9.86 1.59
N TRP A 51 6.07 11.12 2.01
CA TRP A 51 4.86 11.90 1.74
C TRP A 51 4.62 12.14 0.25
N ILE A 52 5.67 12.47 -0.51
CA ILE A 52 5.56 12.63 -1.97
C ILE A 52 5.11 11.32 -2.61
N LYS A 53 5.72 10.18 -2.26
CA LYS A 53 5.30 8.87 -2.80
C LYS A 53 3.86 8.53 -2.44
N ALA A 54 3.44 8.80 -1.21
CA ALA A 54 2.10 8.50 -0.73
C ALA A 54 1.03 9.37 -1.44
N THR A 55 1.34 10.64 -1.71
CA THR A 55 0.40 11.59 -2.32
C THR A 55 0.42 11.58 -3.85
N ALA A 56 1.48 11.09 -4.48
CA ALA A 56 1.60 11.05 -5.94
C ALA A 56 0.45 10.30 -6.62
N VAL A 57 0.05 9.14 -6.09
CA VAL A 57 -1.05 8.33 -6.67
C VAL A 57 -2.40 9.06 -6.63
N PRO A 58 -2.92 9.53 -5.49
CA PRO A 58 -4.21 10.23 -5.46
C PRO A 58 -4.18 11.58 -6.21
N LEU A 59 -3.04 12.28 -6.18
CA LEU A 59 -2.88 13.56 -6.87
C LEU A 59 -2.90 13.39 -8.39
N THR A 60 -2.14 12.41 -8.92
CA THR A 60 -2.14 12.10 -10.36
C THR A 60 -3.51 11.66 -10.84
N MET A 61 -4.22 10.82 -10.09
CA MET A 61 -5.61 10.44 -10.42
C MET A 61 -6.52 11.67 -10.52
N SER A 62 -6.42 12.61 -9.56
CA SER A 62 -7.20 13.84 -9.57
C SER A 62 -6.90 14.69 -10.81
N PHE A 63 -5.61 14.90 -11.14
CA PHE A 63 -5.19 15.63 -12.34
C PHE A 63 -5.60 14.93 -13.64
N SER A 64 -5.53 13.61 -13.71
CA SER A 64 -5.97 12.83 -14.88
C SER A 64 -7.47 12.99 -15.14
N VAL A 65 -8.30 12.92 -14.09
CA VAL A 65 -9.76 13.10 -14.20
C VAL A 65 -10.08 14.52 -14.67
N LEU A 66 -9.46 15.54 -14.06
CA LEU A 66 -9.66 16.93 -14.46
C LEU A 66 -9.20 17.19 -15.91
N GLY A 67 -8.04 16.67 -16.29
CA GLY A 67 -7.50 16.79 -17.65
C GLY A 67 -8.40 16.13 -18.69
N PHE A 68 -8.96 14.95 -18.37
CA PHE A 68 -9.92 14.27 -19.23
C PHE A 68 -11.18 15.11 -19.47
N PHE A 69 -11.76 15.68 -18.41
CA PHE A 69 -12.95 16.53 -18.54
C PHE A 69 -12.66 17.84 -19.29
N GLN A 70 -11.51 18.46 -19.05
CA GLN A 70 -11.09 19.66 -19.76
C GLN A 70 -10.94 19.39 -21.27
N TRP A 71 -10.35 18.26 -21.63
CA TRP A 71 -10.22 17.83 -23.03
C TRP A 71 -11.60 17.62 -23.69
N MET A 72 -12.54 16.99 -22.99
CA MET A 72 -13.90 16.76 -23.48
C MET A 72 -14.65 18.08 -23.73
N ILE A 73 -14.55 19.06 -22.82
CA ILE A 73 -15.16 20.38 -22.99
C ILE A 73 -14.63 21.07 -24.25
N GLY A 74 -13.31 21.08 -24.44
CA GLY A 74 -12.70 21.65 -25.65
C GLY A 74 -13.10 20.94 -26.95
N LYS A 75 -13.58 19.69 -26.88
CA LYS A 75 -14.14 18.97 -28.04
C LYS A 75 -15.63 19.26 -28.30
N MET A 76 -16.36 19.77 -27.32
CA MET A 76 -17.77 20.17 -27.47
C MET A 76 -17.92 21.63 -27.93
N GLU A 77 -16.90 22.47 -27.72
CA GLU A 77 -16.87 23.86 -28.19
C GLU A 77 -16.44 24.02 -29.67
N ILE A 78 -16.08 22.91 -30.34
CA ILE A 78 -15.77 22.82 -31.79
C ILE A 78 -16.92 22.10 -32.50
#